data_AF-A0A948WUB5-F1
#
_entry.id   AF-A0A948WUB5-F1
#
_cell.length_a   1.000
_cell.length_b   1.000
_cell.length_c   1.000
_cell.angle_alpha   90.00
_cell.angle_beta   90.00
_cell.angle_gamma   90.00
#
_symmetry.space_group_name_H-M   'P 1'
#
loop_
_entity.id
_entity.type
_entity.pdbx_description
1 polymer ?
#
loop_
_entity_poly.entity_id
_entity_poly.type
_entity_poly.pdbx_seq_one_letter_code
_entity_poly.pdbx_strand_id
1 'polypeptide(L)'
;MKKMSWDEYYASFYDWSLSTQKSYSYRLSNYGDPEEVFEVVNEFAFYDSKFATTFVEKALIAGVRFLPEHILEMTILIDKPVLSKAAESSSGTFDREQLEEIHLLIEDASFERISQKAKIDIFADDESENEEPEYYEPVPRRKGPGFFGTLFAILAAFDFTDGAKRKHNGRCNGDCANCPPHYGYRYGRWYYGHGHVHGCEFGGNKCSGNMD
;
A
#
# COMPACT_ATOMS: atom_id res chain seq x y z
N MET A 1 -26.51 -18.36 22.27
CA MET A 1 -25.25 -18.99 21.81
C MET A 1 -24.22 -18.87 22.91
N LYS A 2 -23.31 -19.86 23.08
CA LYS A 2 -22.21 -19.77 24.07
C LYS A 2 -21.27 -18.63 23.65
N LYS A 3 -21.02 -17.67 24.54
CA LYS A 3 -20.02 -16.60 24.34
C LYS A 3 -18.62 -17.20 24.17
N MET A 4 -17.76 -16.51 23.45
CA MET A 4 -16.37 -16.87 23.17
C MET A 4 -15.48 -15.68 23.52
N SER A 5 -14.31 -15.93 24.12
CA SER A 5 -13.31 -14.87 24.32
C SER A 5 -12.53 -14.63 23.02
N TRP A 6 -11.88 -13.48 22.93
CA TRP A 6 -10.95 -13.19 21.86
C TRP A 6 -9.83 -14.23 21.77
N ASP A 7 -9.16 -14.54 22.89
CA ASP A 7 -8.04 -15.49 22.92
C ASP A 7 -8.44 -16.88 22.39
N GLU A 8 -9.64 -17.36 22.76
CA GLU A 8 -10.19 -18.63 22.24
C GLU A 8 -10.48 -18.55 20.73
N TYR A 9 -10.92 -17.38 20.25
CA TYR A 9 -11.24 -17.16 18.85
C TYR A 9 -9.98 -17.08 17.99
N TYR A 10 -9.02 -16.24 18.38
CA TYR A 10 -7.80 -15.97 17.64
C TYR A 10 -6.89 -17.21 17.58
N ALA A 11 -6.71 -17.92 18.70
CA ALA A 11 -5.87 -19.11 18.76
C ALA A 11 -6.29 -20.26 17.82
N SER A 12 -7.57 -20.31 17.42
CA SER A 12 -8.12 -21.34 16.53
C SER A 12 -8.60 -20.78 15.19
N PHE A 13 -8.35 -19.50 14.91
CA PHE A 13 -8.92 -18.80 13.77
C PHE A 13 -8.57 -19.47 12.43
N TYR A 14 -7.30 -19.81 12.22
CA TYR A 14 -6.80 -20.44 11.01
C TYR A 14 -7.13 -21.95 10.88
N ASP A 15 -7.63 -22.58 11.95
CA ASP A 15 -8.06 -23.98 11.92
C ASP A 15 -9.50 -24.13 11.38
N TRP A 16 -10.23 -23.02 11.26
CA TRP A 16 -11.64 -23.01 10.90
C TRP A 16 -11.88 -22.67 9.43
N SER A 17 -12.99 -23.18 8.89
CA SER A 17 -13.49 -22.67 7.61
C SER A 17 -13.93 -21.21 7.74
N LEU A 18 -13.87 -20.44 6.65
CA LEU A 18 -14.31 -19.03 6.61
C LEU A 18 -15.74 -18.83 7.16
N SER A 19 -16.67 -19.75 6.86
CA SER A 19 -18.03 -19.68 7.39
C SER A 19 -18.08 -19.84 8.91
N THR A 20 -17.22 -20.68 9.47
CA THR A 20 -17.07 -20.89 10.91
C THR A 20 -16.41 -19.69 11.57
N GLN A 21 -15.32 -19.14 11.00
CA GLN A 21 -14.68 -17.91 11.45
C GLN A 21 -15.70 -16.76 11.54
N LYS A 22 -16.47 -16.53 10.47
CA LYS A 22 -17.52 -15.49 10.45
C LYS A 22 -18.61 -15.74 11.48
N SER A 23 -19.14 -16.97 11.54
CA SER A 23 -20.17 -17.35 12.51
C SER A 23 -19.70 -17.15 13.96
N TYR A 24 -18.47 -17.53 14.27
CA TYR A 24 -17.93 -17.46 15.63
C TYR A 24 -17.59 -16.03 16.05
N SER A 25 -17.28 -15.13 15.10
CA SER A 25 -17.10 -13.70 15.41
C SER A 25 -18.33 -13.09 16.10
N TYR A 26 -19.55 -13.54 15.77
CA TYR A 26 -20.79 -13.06 16.41
C TYR A 26 -20.96 -13.55 17.86
N ARG A 27 -20.09 -14.45 18.32
CA ARG A 27 -20.07 -14.98 19.69
C ARG A 27 -19.02 -14.28 20.56
N LEU A 28 -18.16 -13.46 19.96
CA LEU A 28 -17.13 -12.70 20.67
C LEU A 28 -17.77 -11.81 21.75
N SER A 29 -17.17 -11.84 22.92
CA SER A 29 -17.55 -11.00 24.06
C SER A 29 -16.63 -9.82 24.29
N ASN A 30 -15.44 -9.86 23.68
CA ASN A 30 -14.41 -8.84 23.66
C ASN A 30 -13.59 -8.99 22.37
N TYR A 31 -12.66 -8.06 22.19
CA TYR A 31 -11.63 -8.08 21.15
C TYR A 31 -10.27 -7.98 21.84
N GLY A 32 -9.22 -8.44 21.16
CA GLY A 32 -7.84 -8.41 21.64
C GLY A 32 -7.16 -7.09 21.35
N ASP A 33 -5.83 -7.14 21.26
CA ASP A 33 -5.06 -5.98 20.87
C ASP A 33 -5.29 -5.59 19.39
N PRO A 34 -5.01 -4.34 19.01
CA PRO A 34 -5.28 -3.87 17.66
C PRO A 34 -4.51 -4.59 16.55
N GLU A 35 -3.36 -5.21 16.84
CA GLU A 35 -2.53 -5.92 15.85
C GLU A 35 -3.19 -7.26 15.48
N GLU A 36 -3.54 -8.07 16.48
CA GLU A 36 -4.28 -9.33 16.26
C GLU A 36 -5.63 -9.08 15.55
N VAL A 37 -6.34 -8.02 15.95
CA VAL A 37 -7.61 -7.64 15.31
C VAL A 37 -7.39 -7.22 13.87
N PHE A 38 -6.31 -6.50 13.58
CA PHE A 38 -5.96 -6.06 12.22
C PHE A 38 -5.59 -7.25 11.31
N GLU A 39 -4.88 -8.26 11.82
CA GLU A 39 -4.60 -9.49 11.08
C GLU A 39 -5.90 -10.20 10.63
N VAL A 40 -6.85 -10.35 11.56
CA VAL A 40 -8.17 -10.95 11.26
C VAL A 40 -8.95 -10.12 10.25
N VAL A 41 -8.85 -8.79 10.30
CA VAL A 41 -9.48 -7.88 9.32
C VAL A 41 -8.90 -8.10 7.93
N ASN A 42 -7.58 -8.22 7.79
CA ASN A 42 -6.92 -8.49 6.50
C ASN A 42 -7.40 -9.81 5.90
N GLU A 43 -7.46 -10.87 6.71
CA GLU A 43 -7.97 -12.16 6.26
C GLU A 43 -9.42 -12.05 5.77
N PHE A 44 -10.29 -11.37 6.52
CA PHE A 44 -11.67 -11.19 6.10
C PHE A 44 -11.81 -10.32 4.85
N ALA A 45 -11.03 -9.25 4.74
CA ALA A 45 -11.11 -8.31 3.62
C ALA A 45 -10.77 -8.97 2.29
N PHE A 46 -9.84 -9.94 2.29
CA PHE A 46 -9.49 -10.72 1.10
C PHE A 46 -10.69 -11.48 0.52
N TYR A 47 -11.61 -11.97 1.36
CA TYR A 47 -12.77 -12.76 0.92
C TYR A 47 -14.08 -11.98 0.90
N ASP A 48 -14.24 -10.99 1.78
CA ASP A 48 -15.50 -10.27 2.02
C ASP A 48 -15.25 -8.95 2.76
N SER A 49 -14.96 -7.89 2.00
CA SER A 49 -14.72 -6.54 2.52
C SER A 49 -15.90 -5.95 3.29
N LYS A 50 -17.15 -6.34 2.97
CA LYS A 50 -18.33 -5.89 3.72
C LYS A 50 -18.37 -6.49 5.11
N PHE A 51 -18.01 -7.77 5.21
CA PHE A 51 -17.87 -8.43 6.50
C PHE A 51 -16.71 -7.83 7.31
N ALA A 52 -15.55 -7.60 6.68
CA ALA A 52 -14.40 -6.94 7.32
C ALA A 52 -14.77 -5.56 7.87
N THR A 53 -15.47 -4.74 7.07
CA THR A 53 -16.02 -3.44 7.49
C THR A 53 -16.89 -3.55 8.73
N THR A 54 -17.83 -4.51 8.74
CA THR A 54 -18.71 -4.77 9.89
C THR A 54 -17.92 -5.23 11.12
N PHE A 55 -16.87 -6.02 10.91
CA PHE A 55 -16.02 -6.52 11.98
C PHE A 55 -15.20 -5.40 12.61
N VAL A 56 -14.59 -4.51 11.81
CA VAL A 56 -13.90 -3.29 12.29
C VAL A 56 -14.87 -2.41 13.07
N GLU A 57 -16.07 -2.15 12.56
CA GLU A 57 -17.04 -1.30 13.26
C GLU A 57 -17.38 -1.85 14.66
N LYS A 58 -17.54 -3.17 14.78
CA LYS A 58 -17.77 -3.82 16.08
C LYS A 58 -16.55 -3.75 17.00
N ALA A 59 -15.35 -3.94 16.47
CA ALA A 59 -14.11 -3.81 17.22
C ALA A 59 -13.95 -2.39 17.80
N LEU A 60 -14.22 -1.35 16.99
CA LEU A 60 -14.21 0.05 17.43
C LEU A 60 -15.22 0.31 18.55
N ILE A 61 -16.45 -0.21 18.43
CA ILE A 61 -17.49 -0.10 19.47
C ILE A 61 -17.04 -0.80 20.76
N ALA A 62 -16.35 -1.93 20.65
CA ALA A 62 -15.80 -2.68 21.78
C ALA A 62 -14.58 -2.02 22.42
N GLY A 63 -14.06 -0.93 21.84
CA GLY A 63 -12.96 -0.14 22.40
C GLY A 63 -11.61 -0.38 21.74
N VAL A 64 -11.52 -1.15 20.66
CA VAL A 64 -10.27 -1.30 19.88
C VAL A 64 -9.91 0.05 19.25
N ARG A 65 -8.64 0.44 19.34
CA ARG A 65 -8.11 1.70 18.80
C ARG A 65 -6.87 1.36 17.99
N PHE A 66 -7.01 1.39 16.67
CA PHE A 66 -5.91 1.07 15.76
C PHE A 66 -4.89 2.20 15.73
N LEU A 67 -3.66 1.84 15.41
CA LEU A 67 -2.62 2.81 15.13
C LEU A 67 -2.77 3.36 13.69
N PRO A 68 -2.17 4.53 13.37
CA PRO A 68 -2.29 5.14 12.06
C PRO A 68 -1.89 4.23 10.88
N GLU A 69 -0.85 3.40 11.03
CA GLU A 69 -0.37 2.50 9.97
C GLU A 69 -1.42 1.44 9.58
N HIS A 70 -2.01 0.76 10.55
CA HIS A 70 -3.09 -0.20 10.35
C HIS A 70 -4.28 0.48 9.66
N ILE A 71 -4.56 1.75 10.00
CA ILE A 71 -5.66 2.51 9.39
C ILE A 71 -5.35 2.81 7.92
N LEU A 72 -4.12 3.22 7.59
CA LEU A 72 -3.70 3.44 6.21
C LEU A 72 -3.78 2.15 5.37
N GLU A 73 -3.33 1.03 5.93
CA GLU A 73 -3.44 -0.27 5.26
C GLU A 73 -4.90 -0.69 5.04
N MET A 74 -5.81 -0.29 5.93
CA MET A 74 -7.25 -0.54 5.78
C MET A 74 -7.96 0.34 4.74
N THR A 75 -7.30 1.34 4.15
CA THR A 75 -7.93 2.32 3.23
C THR A 75 -8.65 1.69 2.03
N ILE A 76 -8.14 0.56 1.54
CA ILE A 76 -8.74 -0.20 0.43
C ILE A 76 -9.52 -1.44 0.88
N LEU A 77 -9.50 -1.75 2.17
CA LEU A 77 -10.05 -2.99 2.74
C LEU A 77 -11.46 -2.81 3.29
N ILE A 78 -11.78 -1.60 3.78
CA ILE A 78 -13.05 -1.30 4.45
C ILE A 78 -13.69 -0.03 3.92
N ASP A 79 -14.99 0.12 4.19
CA ASP A 79 -15.75 1.27 3.71
C ASP A 79 -15.29 2.59 4.38
N LYS A 80 -15.22 3.65 3.57
CA LYS A 80 -14.83 5.02 3.96
C LYS A 80 -15.44 5.52 5.29
N PRO A 81 -16.75 5.34 5.58
CA PRO A 81 -17.31 5.81 6.85
C PRO A 81 -16.74 5.10 8.09
N VAL A 82 -16.41 3.80 7.98
CA VAL A 82 -15.81 3.04 9.08
C VAL A 82 -14.33 3.36 9.22
N LEU A 83 -13.62 3.51 8.09
CA LEU A 83 -12.25 4.00 8.06
C LEU A 83 -12.12 5.37 8.75
N SER A 84 -13.04 6.29 8.47
CA SER A 84 -13.09 7.63 9.09
C SER A 84 -13.25 7.55 10.62
N LYS A 85 -14.13 6.66 11.11
CA LYS A 85 -14.27 6.40 12.55
C LYS A 85 -12.99 5.81 13.16
N ALA A 86 -12.31 4.93 12.44
CA ALA A 86 -11.03 4.34 12.88
C ALA A 86 -9.95 5.44 12.99
N ALA A 87 -9.83 6.30 11.98
CA ALA A 87 -8.90 7.44 11.95
C ALA A 87 -9.09 8.39 13.14
N GLU A 88 -10.34 8.79 13.42
CA GLU A 88 -10.63 9.70 14.54
C GLU A 88 -10.34 9.08 15.91
N SER A 89 -10.57 7.77 16.03
CA SER A 89 -10.33 7.03 17.26
C SER A 89 -8.94 6.40 17.33
N SER A 90 -8.00 6.80 16.47
CA SER A 90 -6.67 6.21 16.48
C SER A 90 -5.98 6.38 17.84
N SER A 91 -5.23 5.36 18.25
CA SER A 91 -4.45 5.38 19.50
C SER A 91 -3.24 6.32 19.43
N GLY A 92 -2.80 6.69 18.21
CA GLY A 92 -1.72 7.64 17.93
C GLY A 92 -2.17 8.96 17.31
N THR A 93 -1.21 9.71 16.79
CA THR A 93 -1.39 10.89 15.94
C THR A 93 -0.81 10.59 14.57
N PHE A 94 -1.47 11.04 13.52
CA PHE A 94 -0.95 10.95 12.16
C PHE A 94 0.18 11.97 11.99
N ASP A 95 1.28 11.58 11.33
CA ASP A 95 2.29 12.52 10.85
C ASP A 95 1.85 13.21 9.54
N ARG A 96 2.71 14.07 8.98
CA ARG A 96 2.36 14.85 7.78
C ARG A 96 2.12 13.94 6.58
N GLU A 97 3.03 13.01 6.35
CA GLU A 97 2.99 12.07 5.23
C GLU A 97 1.74 11.18 5.29
N GLN A 98 1.41 10.68 6.48
CA GLN A 98 0.22 9.88 6.72
C GLN A 98 -1.07 10.69 6.53
N LEU A 99 -1.08 11.99 6.88
CA LEU A 99 -2.21 12.88 6.62
C LEU A 99 -2.40 13.14 5.13
N GLU A 100 -1.32 13.34 4.38
CA GLU A 100 -1.35 13.50 2.92
C GLU A 100 -1.92 12.25 2.25
N GLU A 101 -1.53 11.06 2.72
CA GLU A 101 -2.02 9.79 2.20
C GLU A 101 -3.53 9.60 2.46
N ILE A 102 -4.00 9.88 3.68
CA ILE A 102 -5.38 9.58 4.09
C ILE A 102 -6.40 10.65 3.66
N HIS A 103 -5.97 11.85 3.28
CA HIS A 103 -6.83 13.04 3.08
C HIS A 103 -8.09 12.77 2.25
N LEU A 104 -7.96 12.10 1.11
CA LEU A 104 -9.09 11.84 0.19
C LEU A 104 -9.81 10.51 0.47
N LEU A 105 -9.32 9.74 1.43
CA LEU A 105 -9.77 8.37 1.72
C LEU A 105 -10.76 8.34 2.90
N ILE A 106 -10.81 9.40 3.70
CA ILE A 106 -11.75 9.59 4.80
C ILE A 106 -12.66 10.80 4.57
N GLU A 107 -13.70 10.95 5.39
CA GLU A 107 -14.59 12.11 5.31
C GLU A 107 -13.86 13.40 5.67
N ASP A 108 -14.12 14.49 4.95
CA ASP A 108 -13.42 15.78 5.13
C ASP A 108 -13.48 16.27 6.58
N ALA A 109 -14.64 16.14 7.22
CA ALA A 109 -14.81 16.51 8.62
C ALA A 109 -13.94 15.65 9.56
N SER A 110 -13.76 14.37 9.24
CA SER A 110 -12.87 13.48 9.99
C SER A 110 -11.40 13.83 9.77
N PHE A 111 -11.04 14.16 8.52
CA PHE A 111 -9.72 14.66 8.17
C PHE A 111 -9.37 15.93 8.95
N GLU A 112 -10.25 16.93 8.97
CA GLU A 112 -10.06 18.15 9.75
C GLU A 112 -9.80 17.85 11.23
N ARG A 113 -10.53 16.90 11.82
CA ARG A 113 -10.35 16.50 13.23
C ARG A 113 -8.99 15.87 13.49
N ILE A 114 -8.53 14.95 12.64
CA ILE A 114 -7.24 14.28 12.84
C ILE A 114 -6.06 15.23 12.55
N SER A 115 -6.17 16.12 11.57
CA SER A 115 -5.17 17.15 11.26
C SER A 115 -5.05 18.17 12.39
N GLN A 116 -6.18 18.61 12.98
CA GLN A 116 -6.18 19.46 14.17
C GLN A 116 -5.58 18.76 15.39
N LYS A 117 -5.87 17.47 15.61
CA LYS A 117 -5.27 16.66 16.68
C LYS A 117 -3.74 16.58 16.51
N ALA A 118 -3.26 16.43 15.28
CA ALA A 118 -1.84 16.41 14.95
C ALA A 118 -1.17 17.80 14.94
N LYS A 119 -1.97 18.88 14.85
CA LYS A 119 -1.50 20.26 14.65
C LYS A 119 -0.71 20.43 13.35
N ILE A 120 -1.14 19.75 12.30
CA ILE A 120 -0.52 19.78 10.98
C ILE A 120 -1.55 20.31 9.99
N ASP A 121 -1.15 21.30 9.20
CA ASP A 121 -1.87 21.74 8.01
C ASP A 121 -1.06 21.30 6.79
N ILE A 122 -1.59 20.31 6.05
CA ILE A 122 -0.96 19.79 4.84
C ILE A 122 -1.09 20.74 3.64
N PHE A 123 -1.93 21.78 3.75
CA PHE A 123 -2.14 22.78 2.71
C PHE A 123 -1.42 24.10 2.98
N ALA A 124 -0.76 24.23 4.14
CA ALA A 124 0.11 25.36 4.37
C ALA A 124 1.32 25.24 3.43
N ASP A 125 1.53 26.25 2.59
CA ASP A 125 2.77 26.39 1.83
C ASP A 125 3.92 26.52 2.84
N ASP A 126 4.91 25.63 2.78
CA ASP A 126 6.14 25.81 3.54
C ASP A 126 6.82 27.10 3.01
N GLU A 127 6.65 28.22 3.73
CA GLU A 127 7.32 29.51 3.43
C GLU A 127 8.87 29.40 3.45
N SER A 128 9.45 28.20 3.63
CA SER A 128 10.89 27.96 3.73
C SER A 128 11.62 27.55 2.45
N GLU A 129 10.96 27.39 1.29
CA GLU A 129 11.68 27.41 0.00
C GLU A 129 11.80 28.85 -0.50
N ASN A 130 12.79 29.55 0.07
CA ASN A 130 13.21 30.88 -0.36
C ASN A 130 13.74 30.85 -1.81
N GLU A 131 13.05 31.59 -2.68
CA GLU A 131 13.48 32.17 -3.97
C GLU A 131 14.04 31.20 -5.04
N GLU A 132 13.15 30.61 -5.84
CA GLU A 132 13.52 30.31 -7.23
C GLU A 132 13.67 31.64 -8.01
N PRO A 133 14.80 31.90 -8.70
CA PRO A 133 14.93 33.08 -9.54
C PRO A 133 13.94 32.98 -10.73
N GLU A 134 13.08 33.99 -10.83
CA GLU A 134 12.07 34.18 -11.86
C GLU A 134 12.69 34.13 -13.28
N TYR A 135 12.58 32.98 -13.95
CA TYR A 135 12.92 32.83 -15.37
C TYR A 135 11.64 32.82 -16.20
N TYR A 136 11.32 33.97 -16.83
CA TYR A 136 10.24 34.06 -17.80
C TYR A 136 10.69 33.58 -19.19
N GLU A 137 10.05 32.53 -19.70
CA GLU A 137 9.74 32.39 -21.13
C GLU A 137 8.37 31.68 -21.34
N PRO A 138 7.62 32.02 -22.41
CA PRO A 138 6.16 31.92 -22.43
C PRO A 138 5.61 30.51 -22.72
N VAL A 139 4.47 30.24 -22.07
CA VAL A 139 3.67 29.00 -22.10
C VAL A 139 3.15 28.64 -23.50
N PRO A 140 3.15 27.35 -23.86
CA PRO A 140 2.02 26.76 -24.57
C PRO A 140 1.27 25.80 -23.64
N ARG A 141 0.08 26.21 -23.21
CA ARG A 141 -0.86 25.38 -22.45
C ARG A 141 -1.25 24.15 -23.27
N ARG A 142 -1.02 22.92 -22.77
CA ARG A 142 -1.87 21.74 -23.01
C ARG A 142 -1.93 20.83 -21.78
N LYS A 143 -3.14 20.31 -21.54
CA LYS A 143 -3.59 19.60 -20.34
C LYS A 143 -2.75 18.36 -20.05
N GLY A 144 -2.13 18.30 -18.87
CA GLY A 144 -1.54 17.08 -18.33
C GLY A 144 -2.62 16.18 -17.71
N PRO A 145 -2.41 14.84 -17.70
CA PRO A 145 -3.31 13.91 -17.02
C PRO A 145 -3.15 14.04 -15.49
N GLY A 146 -4.27 14.00 -14.77
CA GLY A 146 -4.31 13.98 -13.31
C GLY A 146 -3.64 12.74 -12.70
N PHE A 147 -3.24 12.90 -11.45
CA PHE A 147 -2.35 12.02 -10.69
C PHE A 147 -3.06 10.75 -10.18
N PHE A 148 -3.42 9.84 -11.08
CA PHE A 148 -3.67 8.42 -10.75
C PHE A 148 -2.44 7.54 -11.09
N GLY A 149 -1.26 8.13 -11.25
CA GLY A 149 -0.08 7.47 -11.84
C GLY A 149 0.88 6.77 -10.87
N THR A 150 0.73 6.94 -9.56
CA THR A 150 1.82 6.69 -8.58
C THR A 150 1.49 5.65 -7.52
N LEU A 151 0.52 4.75 -7.77
CA LEU A 151 0.55 3.43 -7.12
C LEU A 151 1.62 2.50 -7.74
N PHE A 152 2.35 2.95 -8.77
CA PHE A 152 3.40 2.17 -9.44
C PHE A 152 4.84 2.65 -9.20
N ALA A 153 5.10 3.53 -8.22
CA ALA A 153 6.42 4.15 -8.06
C ALA A 153 7.22 3.72 -6.81
N ILE A 154 6.77 2.71 -6.06
CA ILE A 154 7.61 2.09 -5.02
C ILE A 154 8.30 0.86 -5.61
N LEU A 155 9.37 1.07 -6.39
CA LEU A 155 10.40 0.05 -6.60
C LEU A 155 11.72 0.60 -7.17
N ALA A 156 12.11 1.81 -6.81
CA ALA A 156 13.42 2.32 -7.24
C ALA A 156 13.96 3.38 -6.27
N ALA A 157 14.71 2.95 -5.25
CA ALA A 157 16.02 3.52 -4.94
C ALA A 157 16.58 2.99 -3.60
N PHE A 158 17.30 1.88 -3.67
CA PHE A 158 18.55 1.76 -2.89
C PHE A 158 19.64 1.53 -3.93
N ASP A 159 20.37 2.57 -4.31
CA ASP A 159 21.59 3.01 -3.64
C ASP A 159 22.39 3.91 -4.60
N PHE A 160 22.98 4.98 -4.07
CA PHE A 160 23.90 5.83 -4.82
C PHE A 160 25.28 5.15 -4.86
N THR A 161 25.96 5.16 -6.01
CA THR A 161 27.33 5.70 -6.14
C THR A 161 27.88 5.64 -7.56
N ASP A 162 28.87 6.51 -7.75
CA ASP A 162 29.48 7.09 -8.94
C ASP A 162 30.21 6.11 -9.89
N GLY A 163 30.31 6.47 -11.18
CA GLY A 163 31.09 5.69 -12.14
C GLY A 163 30.81 6.03 -13.60
N ALA A 164 31.52 7.02 -14.15
CA ALA A 164 31.57 7.31 -15.57
C ALA A 164 31.75 6.05 -16.43
N LYS A 165 30.79 5.71 -17.31
CA LYS A 165 30.98 4.76 -18.44
C LYS A 165 29.85 4.84 -19.48
N ARG A 166 30.27 5.23 -20.70
CA ARG A 166 29.73 5.01 -22.05
C ARG A 166 28.21 4.74 -22.21
N LYS A 167 27.54 5.62 -22.97
CA LYS A 167 26.16 5.44 -23.48
C LYS A 167 25.97 4.06 -24.14
N HIS A 168 25.07 3.26 -23.59
CA HIS A 168 24.59 2.01 -24.20
C HIS A 168 23.51 2.32 -25.25
N ASN A 169 23.56 1.64 -26.40
CA ASN A 169 22.71 1.92 -27.57
C ASN A 169 21.33 1.22 -27.52
N GLY A 170 20.90 0.78 -26.35
CA GLY A 170 19.57 0.19 -26.13
C GLY A 170 19.30 -1.12 -26.88
N ARG A 171 20.34 -1.81 -27.39
CA ARG A 171 20.19 -3.09 -28.11
C ARG A 171 21.03 -4.18 -27.46
N CYS A 172 20.36 -5.25 -27.02
CA CYS A 172 21.03 -6.48 -26.56
C CYS A 172 21.52 -7.27 -27.78
N ASN A 173 22.82 -7.55 -27.84
CA ASN A 173 23.44 -8.34 -28.92
C ASN A 173 23.43 -9.85 -28.65
N GLY A 174 22.80 -10.28 -27.54
CA GLY A 174 22.75 -11.67 -27.09
C GLY A 174 23.78 -12.05 -26.03
N ASP A 175 24.77 -11.19 -25.71
CA ASP A 175 25.67 -11.37 -24.57
C ASP A 175 25.15 -10.64 -23.33
N CYS A 176 24.20 -11.28 -22.64
CA CYS A 176 23.43 -10.67 -21.56
C CYS A 176 24.22 -10.49 -20.25
N ALA A 177 25.46 -11.00 -20.17
CA ALA A 177 26.33 -10.82 -19.01
C ALA A 177 26.90 -9.39 -18.92
N ASN A 178 27.00 -8.69 -20.05
CA ASN A 178 27.64 -7.37 -20.16
C ASN A 178 26.67 -6.24 -20.54
N CYS A 179 25.38 -6.53 -20.65
CA CYS A 179 24.35 -5.52 -20.91
C CYS A 179 23.98 -4.79 -19.62
N PRO A 180 23.53 -3.52 -19.68
CA PRO A 180 22.88 -2.87 -18.55
C PRO A 180 21.75 -3.74 -17.98
N PRO A 181 21.44 -3.64 -16.68
CA PRO A 181 20.39 -4.44 -16.06
C PRO A 181 19.06 -4.27 -16.80
N HIS A 182 18.41 -5.38 -17.10
CA HIS A 182 17.19 -5.40 -17.89
C HIS A 182 16.32 -6.60 -17.55
N TYR A 183 15.04 -6.57 -17.92
CA TYR A 183 14.16 -7.72 -17.69
C TYR A 183 14.49 -8.86 -18.66
N GLY A 184 14.58 -10.07 -18.10
CA GLY A 184 14.66 -11.30 -18.87
C GLY A 184 14.01 -12.49 -18.20
N TYR A 185 13.72 -13.53 -18.98
CA TYR A 185 12.96 -14.70 -18.52
C TYR A 185 13.90 -15.82 -18.03
N ARG A 186 13.61 -16.31 -16.82
CA ARG A 186 14.34 -17.42 -16.18
C ARG A 186 13.35 -18.22 -15.32
N TYR A 187 13.46 -19.54 -15.22
CA TYR A 187 12.59 -20.37 -14.36
C TYR A 187 11.07 -20.02 -14.39
N GLY A 188 10.51 -19.73 -15.56
CA GLY A 188 9.08 -19.46 -15.70
C GLY A 188 8.61 -18.07 -15.25
N ARG A 189 9.52 -17.15 -14.87
CA ARG A 189 9.18 -15.79 -14.42
C ARG A 189 10.13 -14.74 -15.01
N TRP A 190 9.70 -13.49 -14.99
CA TRP A 190 10.50 -12.34 -15.39
C TRP A 190 11.33 -11.83 -14.21
N TYR A 191 12.62 -11.59 -14.43
CA TYR A 191 13.53 -11.06 -13.41
C TYR A 191 14.32 -9.89 -13.99
N TYR A 192 14.53 -8.86 -13.16
CA TYR A 192 15.39 -7.73 -13.47
C TYR A 192 16.82 -8.06 -13.06
N GLY A 193 17.78 -7.98 -13.99
CA GLY A 193 19.19 -8.23 -13.67
C GLY A 193 19.98 -8.76 -14.87
N HIS A 194 21.03 -9.52 -14.58
CA HIS A 194 21.93 -10.12 -15.57
C HIS A 194 21.76 -11.64 -15.60
N GLY A 195 22.07 -12.29 -16.73
CA GLY A 195 22.13 -13.76 -16.81
C GLY A 195 20.78 -14.48 -16.84
N HIS A 196 19.84 -13.98 -17.64
CA HIS A 196 18.60 -14.71 -17.99
C HIS A 196 18.85 -15.71 -19.13
N VAL A 197 17.97 -16.69 -19.27
CA VAL A 197 18.21 -17.89 -20.11
C VAL A 197 17.47 -17.79 -21.44
N HIS A 198 16.31 -17.11 -21.46
CA HIS A 198 15.50 -16.88 -22.66
C HIS A 198 14.78 -15.53 -22.55
N GLY A 199 14.40 -14.93 -23.69
CA GLY A 199 13.51 -13.77 -23.73
C GLY A 199 14.09 -12.53 -23.03
N CYS A 200 14.69 -11.64 -23.80
CA CYS A 200 15.19 -10.34 -23.36
C CYS A 200 14.22 -9.21 -23.73
N GLU A 201 14.00 -8.23 -22.85
CA GLU A 201 13.19 -7.04 -23.14
C GLU A 201 13.66 -6.24 -24.37
N PHE A 202 14.95 -6.35 -24.72
CA PHE A 202 15.54 -5.69 -25.90
C PHE A 202 15.45 -6.54 -27.18
N GLY A 203 14.61 -7.58 -27.21
CA GLY A 203 14.27 -8.31 -28.44
C GLY A 203 15.36 -9.29 -28.93
N GLY A 204 16.20 -9.80 -28.03
CA GLY A 204 17.18 -10.83 -28.33
C GLY A 204 16.59 -12.23 -28.14
N ASN A 205 16.10 -12.84 -29.23
CA ASN A 205 15.78 -14.26 -29.28
C ASN A 205 16.56 -14.90 -30.43
N LYS A 206 17.41 -15.88 -30.15
CA LYS A 206 17.40 -17.07 -31.01
C LYS A 206 16.44 -18.05 -30.35
N CYS A 207 15.18 -17.91 -30.76
CA CYS A 207 14.11 -18.86 -30.50
C CYS A 207 14.54 -20.25 -31.00
N SER A 208 14.40 -21.26 -30.15
CA SER A 208 13.72 -22.48 -30.56
C SER A 208 12.88 -22.92 -29.38
N GLY A 209 11.59 -22.64 -29.45
CA GLY A 209 10.65 -23.38 -28.64
C GLY A 209 10.83 -24.87 -28.94
N ASN A 210 11.14 -25.63 -27.91
CA ASN A 210 10.69 -27.01 -27.78
C ASN A 210 10.42 -27.21 -26.30
N MET A 211 9.14 -27.47 -26.00
CA MET A 211 8.74 -28.19 -24.81
C MET A 211 9.03 -29.66 -25.13
N ASP A 212 9.89 -30.30 -24.35
CA ASP A 212 9.77 -31.72 -24.04
C ASP A 212 9.20 -31.83 -22.62
#